data_AF-A0A939VS18-F1
#
_entry.id   AF-A0A939VS18-F1
#
_cell.length_a   1.000
_cell.length_b   1.000
_cell.length_c   1.000
_cell.angle_alpha   90.00
_cell.angle_beta   90.00
_cell.angle_gamma   90.00
#
_symmetry.space_group_name_H-M   'P 1'
#
loop_
_entity.id
_entity.type
_entity.pdbx_description
1 polymer ?
#
loop_
_entity_poly.entity_id
_entity_poly.type
_entity_poly.pdbx_seq_one_letter_code
_entity_poly.pdbx_strand_id
1 'polypeptide(L)'
;MAINLTDSDALERLEEKLKNLTELQEMMKAVNIIIRNKKIPAEEKTKLIQERYHLTPDCIRELISPKESWEQPGFPSWQLSNNNQEINRVRKRIQEVVDYQKAVAQTEEAGVLPEFPFEGGKIVDNIPMNRIQIFFDDKPNAEVRQKLKSNAFRWAPSNAAWQSYRNHHTLNWAKEEFKAVTESKEIA
;
A
#
# COMPACT_ATOMS: atom_id res chain seq x y z
N MET A 1 -0.75 13.66 4.43
CA MET A 1 -1.10 12.76 5.55
C MET A 1 -0.93 11.32 5.08
N ALA A 2 -0.24 10.47 5.84
CA ALA A 2 -0.09 9.05 5.48
C ALA A 2 -1.46 8.35 5.50
N ILE A 3 -1.68 7.37 4.60
CA ILE A 3 -2.91 6.56 4.56
C ILE A 3 -2.58 5.22 5.21
N ASN A 4 -3.09 4.98 6.42
CA ASN A 4 -2.85 3.74 7.14
C ASN A 4 -3.87 2.67 6.73
N LEU A 5 -3.52 1.42 6.99
CA LEU A 5 -4.37 0.27 6.65
C LEU A 5 -5.67 0.22 7.47
N THR A 6 -5.62 0.76 8.68
CA THR A 6 -6.72 0.72 9.66
C THR A 6 -7.64 1.94 9.58
N ASP A 7 -7.32 2.93 8.73
CA ASP A 7 -8.16 4.11 8.59
C ASP A 7 -9.45 3.72 7.84
N SER A 8 -10.61 4.14 8.34
CA SER A 8 -11.90 3.80 7.74
C SER A 8 -12.09 4.39 6.34
N ASP A 9 -11.44 5.52 6.06
CA ASP A 9 -11.45 6.26 4.79
C ASP A 9 -10.26 5.89 3.86
N ALA A 10 -9.45 4.89 4.24
CA ALA A 10 -8.23 4.55 3.51
C ALA A 10 -8.49 4.20 2.05
N LEU A 11 -9.55 3.44 1.78
CA LEU A 11 -9.90 2.98 0.44
C LEU A 11 -10.32 4.16 -0.44
N GLU A 12 -11.25 4.99 0.04
CA GLU A 12 -11.78 6.15 -0.69
C GLU A 12 -10.64 7.12 -1.08
N ARG A 13 -9.74 7.42 -0.15
CA ARG A 13 -8.61 8.32 -0.42
C ARG A 13 -7.61 7.74 -1.40
N LEU A 14 -7.41 6.43 -1.41
CA LEU A 14 -6.55 5.76 -2.39
C LEU A 14 -7.20 5.71 -3.77
N GLU A 15 -8.51 5.50 -3.84
CA GLU A 15 -9.27 5.53 -5.09
C GLU A 15 -9.30 6.93 -5.71
N GLU A 16 -9.51 7.97 -4.91
CA GLU A 16 -9.41 9.37 -5.35
C GLU A 16 -8.01 9.68 -5.88
N LYS A 17 -6.97 9.26 -5.14
CA LYS A 17 -5.59 9.41 -5.60
C LYS A 17 -5.34 8.67 -6.92
N LEU A 18 -5.85 7.45 -7.06
CA LEU A 18 -5.73 6.66 -8.29
C LEU A 18 -6.41 7.35 -9.46
N LYS A 19 -7.61 7.90 -9.25
CA LYS A 19 -8.37 8.65 -10.25
C LYS A 19 -7.55 9.86 -10.74
N ASN A 20 -7.08 10.69 -9.81
CA ASN A 20 -6.28 11.88 -10.14
C ASN A 20 -5.00 11.53 -10.92
N LEU A 21 -4.28 10.48 -10.52
CA LEU A 21 -3.07 10.03 -11.23
C LEU A 21 -3.39 9.49 -12.64
N THR A 22 -4.54 8.83 -12.79
CA THR A 22 -4.98 8.28 -14.09
C THR A 22 -5.40 9.39 -15.03
N GLU A 23 -6.19 10.36 -14.56
CA GLU A 23 -6.56 11.56 -15.32
C GLU A 23 -5.32 12.35 -15.74
N LEU A 24 -4.34 12.52 -14.84
CA LEU A 24 -3.06 13.14 -15.14
C LEU A 24 -2.31 12.37 -16.24
N GLN A 25 -2.29 11.03 -16.19
CA GLN A 25 -1.64 10.20 -17.19
C GLN A 25 -2.26 10.36 -18.58
N GLU A 26 -3.59 10.35 -18.65
CA GLU A 26 -4.33 10.50 -19.90
C GLU A 26 -4.14 11.89 -20.49
N MET A 27 -4.20 12.93 -19.65
CA MET A 27 -3.94 14.31 -20.03
C MET A 27 -2.52 14.47 -20.58
N MET A 28 -1.49 13.97 -19.90
CA MET A 28 -0.10 14.02 -20.40
C MET A 28 0.05 13.31 -21.75
N LYS A 29 -0.56 12.14 -21.93
CA LYS A 29 -0.53 11.39 -23.20
C LYS A 29 -1.22 12.17 -24.32
N ALA A 30 -2.40 12.71 -24.06
CA ALA A 30 -3.17 13.44 -25.05
C ALA A 30 -2.48 14.75 -25.47
N VAL A 31 -1.91 15.47 -24.51
CA VAL A 31 -1.09 16.66 -24.78
C VAL A 31 0.12 16.30 -25.64
N ASN A 32 0.81 15.19 -25.34
CA ASN A 32 1.94 14.72 -26.17
C ASN A 32 1.53 14.40 -27.61
N ILE A 33 0.36 13.81 -27.81
CA ILE A 33 -0.18 13.53 -29.15
C ILE A 33 -0.41 14.84 -29.91
N ILE A 34 -1.01 15.85 -29.27
CA ILE A 34 -1.28 17.16 -29.87
C ILE A 34 0.03 17.88 -30.22
N ILE A 35 0.96 17.95 -29.26
CA ILE A 35 2.23 18.70 -29.43
C ILE A 35 3.08 18.09 -30.54
N ARG A 36 3.16 16.75 -30.61
CA ARG A 36 3.98 16.04 -31.61
C ARG A 36 3.32 15.95 -32.99
N ASN A 37 2.05 16.33 -33.12
CA ASN A 37 1.39 16.38 -34.42
C ASN A 37 1.94 17.53 -35.28
N LYS A 38 2.59 17.20 -36.40
CA LYS A 38 3.20 18.18 -37.31
C LYS A 38 2.19 18.96 -38.16
N LYS A 39 0.94 18.49 -38.27
CA LYS A 39 -0.09 19.10 -39.11
C LYS A 39 -0.76 20.33 -38.48
N ILE A 40 -0.63 20.47 -37.16
CA ILE A 40 -1.30 21.54 -36.40
C ILE A 40 -0.28 22.67 -36.16
N PRO A 41 -0.59 23.92 -36.51
CA PRO A 41 0.22 25.09 -36.16
C PRO A 41 0.41 25.27 -34.65
N ALA A 42 1.49 25.92 -34.23
CA ALA A 42 1.81 26.10 -32.80
C ALA A 42 0.73 26.90 -32.04
N GLU A 43 0.13 27.90 -32.67
CA GLU A 43 -0.94 28.71 -32.08
C GLU A 43 -2.22 27.89 -31.86
N GLU A 44 -2.58 27.05 -32.83
CA GLU A 44 -3.74 26.15 -32.73
C GLU A 44 -3.54 25.07 -31.66
N LYS A 45 -2.31 24.53 -31.54
CA LYS A 45 -1.96 23.59 -30.45
C LYS A 45 -2.19 24.24 -29.09
N THR A 46 -1.77 25.49 -28.94
CA THR A 46 -1.88 26.23 -27.68
C THR A 46 -3.33 26.43 -27.29
N LYS A 47 -4.18 26.88 -28.23
CA LYS A 47 -5.62 27.03 -28.00
C LYS A 47 -6.29 25.70 -27.64
N LEU A 48 -6.04 24.64 -28.41
CA LEU A 48 -6.66 23.33 -28.19
C LEU A 48 -6.32 22.74 -26.81
N ILE A 49 -5.06 22.86 -26.39
CA ILE A 49 -4.60 22.35 -25.09
C ILE A 49 -5.18 23.19 -23.95
N GLN A 50 -5.22 24.52 -24.11
CA GLN A 50 -5.76 25.43 -23.10
C GLN A 50 -7.26 25.23 -22.90
N GLU A 51 -8.04 25.07 -23.98
CA GLU A 51 -9.48 24.83 -23.92
C GLU A 51 -9.82 23.48 -23.28
N ARG A 52 -9.04 22.43 -23.59
CA ARG A 52 -9.37 21.06 -23.20
C ARG A 52 -8.79 20.62 -21.86
N TYR A 53 -7.61 21.11 -21.51
CA TYR A 53 -6.85 20.66 -20.33
C TYR A 53 -6.52 21.79 -19.35
N HIS A 54 -6.95 23.02 -19.63
CA HIS A 54 -6.78 24.18 -18.75
C HIS A 54 -5.33 24.44 -18.32
N LEU A 55 -4.35 24.05 -19.16
CA LEU A 55 -2.95 24.36 -18.92
C LEU A 55 -2.66 25.84 -19.20
N THR A 56 -1.75 26.41 -18.43
CA THR A 56 -1.35 27.81 -18.63
C THR A 56 -0.58 27.96 -19.94
N PRO A 57 -0.68 29.11 -20.63
CA PRO A 57 0.05 29.35 -21.87
C PRO A 57 1.58 29.18 -21.71
N ASP A 58 2.12 29.53 -20.55
CA ASP A 58 3.55 29.39 -20.26
C ASP A 58 3.98 27.92 -20.17
N CYS A 59 3.22 27.07 -19.46
CA CYS A 59 3.47 25.62 -19.44
C CYS A 59 3.43 25.03 -20.85
N ILE A 60 2.46 25.43 -21.68
CA ILE A 60 2.34 24.92 -23.05
C ILE A 60 3.54 25.36 -23.90
N ARG A 61 4.01 26.59 -23.75
CA ARG A 61 5.18 27.10 -24.46
C ARG A 61 6.43 26.29 -24.13
N GLU A 62 6.65 25.99 -22.84
CA GLU A 62 7.77 25.14 -22.42
C GLU A 62 7.66 23.72 -22.97
N LEU A 63 6.45 23.16 -23.05
CA LEU A 63 6.23 21.84 -23.65
C LEU A 63 6.44 21.82 -25.18
N ILE A 64 6.11 22.90 -25.89
CA ILE A 64 6.32 22.99 -27.34
C ILE A 64 7.80 23.23 -27.67
N SER A 65 8.45 24.09 -26.88
CA SER A 65 9.85 24.48 -27.06
C SER A 65 10.62 24.27 -25.76
N PRO A 66 11.09 23.04 -25.50
CA PRO A 66 11.94 22.73 -24.36
C PRO A 66 13.19 23.61 -24.33
N LYS A 67 13.68 23.95 -23.14
CA LYS A 67 14.89 24.78 -22.97
C LYS A 67 16.15 24.00 -23.35
N GLU A 68 16.14 22.70 -23.10
CA GLU A 68 17.26 21.80 -23.30
C GLU A 68 17.19 21.13 -24.67
N SER A 69 18.30 21.11 -25.40
CA SER A 69 18.37 20.61 -26.78
C SER A 69 18.16 19.09 -26.92
N TRP A 70 18.33 18.34 -25.84
CA TRP A 70 18.13 16.89 -25.77
C TRP A 70 16.71 16.51 -25.35
N GLU A 71 15.89 17.47 -24.91
CA GLU A 71 14.50 17.23 -24.54
C GLU A 71 13.60 17.22 -25.78
N GLN A 72 12.63 16.31 -25.78
CA GLN A 72 11.64 16.18 -26.85
C GLN A 72 10.40 17.00 -26.51
N PRO A 73 9.75 17.65 -27.49
CA PRO A 73 8.49 18.36 -27.25
C PRO A 73 7.41 17.48 -26.61
N GLY A 74 6.70 18.08 -25.65
CA GLY A 74 5.71 17.47 -24.78
C GLY A 74 6.25 17.06 -23.41
N PHE A 75 5.40 16.42 -22.62
CA PHE A 75 5.79 15.79 -21.37
C PHE A 75 6.84 14.71 -21.61
N PRO A 76 7.92 14.70 -20.83
CA PRO A 76 9.01 13.75 -21.01
C PRO A 76 8.59 12.33 -20.64
N SER A 77 9.26 11.35 -21.23
CA SER A 77 8.96 9.92 -21.03
C SER A 77 9.16 9.48 -19.58
N TRP A 78 10.17 10.02 -18.88
CA TRP A 78 10.43 9.72 -17.48
C TRP A 78 9.27 10.17 -16.58
N GLN A 79 8.60 11.30 -16.89
CA GLN A 79 7.46 11.79 -16.10
C GLN A 79 6.25 10.86 -16.25
N LEU A 80 5.96 10.42 -17.49
CA LEU A 80 4.94 9.41 -17.77
C LEU A 80 5.23 8.06 -17.11
N SER A 81 6.50 7.63 -17.11
CA SER A 81 6.95 6.39 -16.46
C SER A 81 6.80 6.47 -14.95
N ASN A 82 7.25 7.56 -14.33
CA ASN A 82 7.14 7.77 -12.89
C ASN A 82 5.68 7.80 -12.44
N ASN A 83 4.81 8.51 -13.16
CA ASN A 83 3.38 8.52 -12.86
C ASN A 83 2.75 7.13 -12.99
N ASN A 84 3.11 6.37 -14.03
CA ASN A 84 2.64 5.00 -14.20
C ASN A 84 3.11 4.05 -13.10
N GLN A 85 4.35 4.22 -12.61
CA GLN A 85 4.85 3.48 -11.45
C GLN A 85 4.04 3.81 -10.20
N GLU A 86 3.72 5.09 -9.98
CA GLU A 86 2.91 5.52 -8.84
C GLU A 86 1.46 4.98 -8.94
N ILE A 87 0.85 4.99 -10.13
CA ILE A 87 -0.45 4.35 -10.39
C ILE A 87 -0.42 2.88 -9.96
N ASN A 88 0.62 2.14 -10.38
CA ASN A 88 0.76 0.72 -10.03
C ASN A 88 0.97 0.52 -8.52
N ARG A 89 1.74 1.40 -7.86
CA ARG A 89 1.92 1.37 -6.40
C ARG A 89 0.60 1.60 -5.67
N VAL A 90 -0.19 2.59 -6.08
CA VAL A 90 -1.49 2.90 -5.48
C VAL A 90 -2.48 1.75 -5.70
N ARG A 91 -2.52 1.17 -6.91
CA ARG A 91 -3.36 -0.03 -7.19
C ARG A 91 -3.00 -1.21 -6.28
N LYS A 92 -1.70 -1.50 -6.12
CA LYS A 92 -1.24 -2.54 -5.20
C LYS A 92 -1.68 -2.23 -3.77
N ARG A 93 -1.56 -0.97 -3.36
CA ARG A 93 -1.97 -0.53 -2.03
C ARG A 93 -3.47 -0.68 -1.80
N ILE A 94 -4.31 -0.33 -2.78
CA ILE A 94 -5.77 -0.56 -2.73
C ILE A 94 -6.06 -2.04 -2.51
N GLN A 95 -5.41 -2.92 -3.28
CA GLN A 95 -5.59 -4.36 -3.13
C GLN A 95 -5.24 -4.84 -1.71
N GLU A 96 -4.13 -4.36 -1.14
CA GLU A 96 -3.75 -4.66 0.25
C GLU A 96 -4.82 -4.23 1.27
N VAL A 97 -5.44 -3.05 1.08
CA VAL A 97 -6.54 -2.58 1.96
C VAL A 97 -7.77 -3.45 1.81
N VAL A 98 -8.17 -3.77 0.59
CA VAL A 98 -9.34 -4.62 0.31
C VAL A 98 -9.15 -6.02 0.88
N ASP A 99 -7.98 -6.62 0.70
CA ASP A 99 -7.67 -7.95 1.23
C ASP A 99 -7.66 -7.95 2.76
N TYR A 100 -7.16 -6.87 3.38
CA TYR A 100 -7.25 -6.68 4.82
C TYR A 100 -8.70 -6.58 5.30
N GLN A 101 -9.53 -5.74 4.69
CA GLN A 101 -10.94 -5.59 5.05
C GLN A 101 -11.71 -6.91 4.93
N LYS A 102 -11.44 -7.68 3.87
CA LYS A 102 -12.02 -9.03 3.70
C LYS A 102 -11.58 -9.99 4.80
N ALA A 103 -10.29 -9.98 5.15
CA ALA A 103 -9.78 -10.83 6.22
C ALA A 103 -10.38 -10.47 7.58
N VAL A 104 -10.58 -9.17 7.85
CA VAL A 104 -11.29 -8.69 9.05
C VAL A 104 -12.73 -9.21 9.07
N ALA A 105 -13.49 -8.98 8.00
CA ALA A 105 -14.89 -9.43 7.89
C ALA A 105 -15.04 -10.95 8.08
N GLN A 106 -14.19 -11.75 7.43
CA GLN A 106 -14.18 -13.21 7.57
C GLN A 106 -13.90 -13.66 9.02
N THR A 107 -13.01 -12.95 9.71
CA THR A 107 -12.66 -13.25 11.10
C THR A 107 -13.79 -12.88 12.05
N GLU A 108 -14.47 -11.76 11.81
CA GLU A 108 -15.64 -11.32 12.57
C GLU A 108 -16.84 -12.26 12.36
N GLU A 109 -17.08 -12.70 11.12
CA GLU A 109 -18.13 -13.68 10.78
C GLU A 109 -17.88 -15.05 11.42
N ALA A 110 -16.63 -15.53 11.40
CA ALA A 110 -16.26 -16.79 12.01
C ALA A 110 -16.30 -16.74 13.55
N GLY A 111 -16.17 -15.54 14.14
CA GLY A 111 -16.12 -15.33 15.59
C GLY A 111 -14.90 -15.92 16.28
N VAL A 112 -13.93 -16.44 15.53
CA VAL A 112 -12.72 -17.12 16.02
C VAL A 112 -11.50 -16.51 15.36
N LEU A 113 -10.54 -16.06 16.19
CA LEU A 113 -9.24 -15.61 15.71
C LEU A 113 -8.35 -16.81 15.37
N PRO A 114 -7.53 -16.75 14.31
CA PRO A 114 -6.54 -17.80 14.06
C PRO A 114 -5.56 -17.92 15.24
N GLU A 115 -5.60 -19.07 15.91
CA GLU A 115 -4.70 -19.40 17.02
C GLU A 115 -3.71 -20.50 16.61
N PHE A 116 -2.47 -20.37 17.07
CA PHE A 116 -1.40 -21.34 16.86
C PHE A 116 -0.80 -21.71 18.23
N PRO A 117 -1.21 -22.85 18.83
CA PRO A 117 -0.72 -23.25 20.14
C PRO A 117 0.72 -23.74 20.07
N PHE A 118 1.48 -23.55 21.15
CA PHE A 118 2.83 -24.06 21.33
C PHE A 118 3.09 -24.47 22.78
N GLU A 119 4.23 -25.08 23.06
CA GLU A 119 4.60 -25.47 24.42
C GLU A 119 4.83 -24.23 25.31
N GLY A 120 3.93 -23.98 26.26
CA GLY A 120 3.99 -22.85 27.19
C GLY A 120 3.25 -21.59 26.72
N GLY A 121 2.36 -21.69 25.72
CA GLY A 121 1.51 -20.59 25.32
C GLY A 121 0.80 -20.74 23.97
N LYS A 122 0.33 -19.62 23.43
CA LYS A 122 -0.30 -19.55 22.11
C LYS A 122 -0.02 -18.24 21.37
N ILE A 123 0.01 -18.32 20.04
CA ILE A 123 0.09 -17.18 19.14
C ILE A 123 -1.31 -16.93 18.58
N VAL A 124 -1.79 -15.70 18.63
CA VAL A 124 -3.09 -15.27 18.09
C VAL A 124 -2.85 -14.24 17.00
N ASP A 125 -3.31 -14.52 15.79
CA ASP A 125 -3.32 -13.55 14.69
C ASP A 125 -4.58 -12.69 14.78
N ASN A 126 -4.50 -11.58 15.52
CA ASN A 126 -5.61 -10.65 15.71
C ASN A 126 -5.70 -9.70 14.51
N ILE A 127 -6.35 -10.20 13.45
CA ILE A 127 -6.54 -9.50 12.18
C ILE A 127 -7.31 -8.17 12.38
N PRO A 128 -8.43 -8.10 13.11
CA PRO A 128 -9.17 -6.85 13.32
C PRO A 128 -8.35 -5.73 13.97
N MET A 129 -7.49 -6.08 14.94
CA MET A 129 -6.60 -5.10 15.58
C MET A 129 -5.30 -4.85 14.79
N ASN A 130 -5.09 -5.55 13.68
CA ASN A 130 -3.84 -5.55 12.93
C ASN A 130 -2.63 -5.89 13.84
N ARG A 131 -2.76 -6.93 14.67
CA ARG A 131 -1.74 -7.35 15.64
C ARG A 131 -1.50 -8.86 15.61
N ILE A 132 -0.24 -9.25 15.80
CA ILE A 132 0.12 -10.62 16.20
C ILE A 132 0.36 -10.57 17.70
N GLN A 133 -0.31 -11.44 18.44
CA GLN A 133 -0.23 -11.51 19.90
C GLN A 133 0.32 -12.86 20.34
N ILE A 134 1.20 -12.86 21.32
CA ILE A 134 1.78 -14.07 21.91
C ILE A 134 1.45 -14.06 23.39
N PHE A 135 0.67 -15.06 23.79
CA PHE A 135 0.29 -15.32 25.17
C PHE A 135 1.19 -16.45 25.69
N PHE A 136 1.73 -16.26 26.88
CA PHE A 136 2.49 -17.28 27.59
C PHE A 136 1.73 -17.66 28.85
N ASP A 137 1.79 -18.93 29.24
CA ASP A 137 1.16 -19.42 30.47
C ASP A 137 1.86 -18.83 31.70
N ASP A 138 3.19 -18.76 31.63
CA ASP A 138 4.07 -18.19 32.64
C ASP A 138 4.98 -17.10 32.07
N LYS A 139 5.60 -16.31 32.95
CA LYS A 139 6.53 -15.26 32.55
C LYS A 139 7.70 -15.87 31.76
N PRO A 140 7.88 -15.55 30.47
CA PRO A 140 8.96 -16.12 29.67
C PRO A 140 10.31 -15.66 30.22
N ASN A 141 11.34 -16.50 30.07
CA ASN A 141 12.68 -16.23 30.58
C ASN A 141 13.33 -15.00 29.90
N ALA A 142 14.48 -14.55 30.41
CA ALA A 142 15.13 -13.33 29.92
C ALA A 142 15.54 -13.41 28.44
N GLU A 143 16.00 -14.58 27.99
CA GLU A 143 16.45 -14.82 26.63
C GLU A 143 15.29 -14.72 25.63
N VAL A 144 14.17 -15.39 25.90
CA VAL A 144 12.95 -15.33 25.07
C VAL A 144 12.44 -13.89 24.99
N ARG A 145 12.42 -13.15 26.10
CA ARG A 145 12.04 -11.73 26.09
C ARG A 145 12.96 -10.86 25.24
N GLN A 146 14.26 -11.20 25.17
CA GLN A 146 15.21 -10.48 24.31
C GLN A 146 14.93 -10.76 22.84
N LYS A 147 14.71 -12.03 22.46
CA LYS A 147 14.33 -12.43 21.10
C LYS A 147 13.01 -11.80 20.64
N LEU A 148 12.02 -11.71 21.53
CA LEU A 148 10.76 -11.03 21.23
C LEU A 148 11.00 -9.55 20.91
N LYS A 149 11.78 -8.84 21.73
CA LYS A 149 12.10 -7.42 21.50
C LYS A 149 12.90 -7.18 20.22
N SER A 150 13.83 -8.08 19.85
CA SER A 150 14.58 -7.95 18.60
C SER A 150 13.69 -8.14 17.37
N ASN A 151 12.60 -8.90 17.50
CA ASN A 151 11.63 -9.16 16.44
C ASN A 151 10.38 -8.26 16.56
N ALA A 152 10.55 -7.05 17.10
CA ALA A 152 9.54 -6.00 17.21
C ALA A 152 8.35 -6.28 18.16
N PHE A 153 8.34 -7.38 18.91
CA PHE A 153 7.32 -7.62 19.92
C PHE A 153 7.53 -6.75 21.16
N ARG A 154 6.44 -6.18 21.66
CA ARG A 154 6.41 -5.37 22.90
C ARG A 154 5.37 -5.94 23.86
N TRP A 155 5.72 -5.97 25.14
CA TRP A 155 4.78 -6.35 26.19
C TRP A 155 3.64 -5.32 26.28
N ALA A 156 2.41 -5.80 26.23
CA ALA A 156 1.20 -5.00 26.36
C ALA A 156 0.42 -5.45 27.60
N PRO A 157 0.53 -4.71 28.71
CA PRO A 157 -0.08 -5.12 29.97
C PRO A 157 -1.60 -5.17 29.92
N SER A 158 -2.25 -4.30 29.12
CA SER A 158 -3.70 -4.29 28.93
C SER A 158 -4.25 -5.59 28.35
N ASN A 159 -3.44 -6.27 27.53
CA ASN A 159 -3.83 -7.49 26.82
C ASN A 159 -3.12 -8.71 27.41
N ALA A 160 -2.29 -8.54 28.46
CA ALA A 160 -1.43 -9.56 29.03
C ALA A 160 -0.63 -10.38 27.99
N ALA A 161 -0.19 -9.72 26.90
CA ALA A 161 0.43 -10.38 25.75
C ALA A 161 1.64 -9.62 25.22
N TRP A 162 2.56 -10.33 24.59
CA TRP A 162 3.56 -9.74 23.71
C TRP A 162 2.94 -9.51 22.34
N GLN A 163 2.99 -8.29 21.82
CA GLN A 163 2.36 -7.98 20.53
C GLN A 163 3.26 -7.16 19.59
N SER A 164 3.04 -7.36 18.29
CA SER A 164 3.64 -6.60 17.20
C SER A 164 2.56 -6.25 16.17
N TYR A 165 2.82 -5.26 15.31
CA TYR A 165 2.01 -5.05 14.11
C TYR A 165 2.02 -6.32 13.25
N ARG A 166 0.88 -6.62 12.62
CA ARG A 166 0.76 -7.80 11.77
C ARG A 166 1.65 -7.65 10.54
N ASN A 167 2.60 -8.56 10.41
CA ASN A 167 3.43 -8.73 9.22
C ASN A 167 3.69 -10.23 9.06
N HIS A 168 3.66 -10.70 7.80
CA HIS A 168 3.92 -12.10 7.45
C HIS A 168 5.26 -12.60 8.02
N HIS A 169 6.31 -11.76 7.96
CA HIS A 169 7.61 -12.12 8.50
C HIS A 169 7.58 -12.37 10.02
N THR A 170 6.97 -11.45 10.79
CA THR A 170 6.86 -11.59 12.25
C THR A 170 6.00 -12.77 12.66
N LEU A 171 4.95 -13.10 11.90
CA LEU A 171 4.11 -14.26 12.18
C LEU A 171 4.88 -15.56 11.95
N ASN A 172 5.57 -15.68 10.81
CA ASN A 172 6.35 -16.88 10.48
C ASN A 172 7.49 -17.07 11.47
N TRP A 173 8.23 -16.00 11.80
CA TRP A 173 9.28 -16.06 12.81
C TRP A 173 8.74 -16.58 14.15
N ALA A 174 7.59 -16.05 14.61
CA ALA A 174 7.02 -16.49 15.89
C ALA A 174 6.60 -17.96 15.85
N LYS A 175 5.99 -18.41 14.73
CA LYS A 175 5.62 -19.82 14.54
C LYS A 175 6.84 -20.74 14.55
N GLU A 176 7.93 -20.33 13.91
CA GLU A 176 9.18 -21.09 13.85
C GLU A 176 9.89 -21.14 15.22
N GLU A 177 10.04 -20.00 15.89
CA GLU A 177 10.72 -19.89 17.18
C GLU A 177 10.04 -20.74 18.26
N PHE A 178 8.70 -20.72 18.30
CA PHE A 178 7.92 -21.47 19.28
C PHE A 178 7.46 -22.84 18.78
N LYS A 179 7.81 -23.24 17.55
CA LYS A 179 7.36 -24.49 16.92
C LYS A 179 5.84 -24.68 17.02
N ALA A 180 5.09 -23.61 16.78
CA ALA A 180 3.65 -23.61 16.94
C ALA A 180 3.00 -24.60 15.97
N VAL A 181 2.08 -25.41 16.48
CA VAL A 181 1.36 -26.39 15.67
C VAL A 181 0.43 -25.63 14.74
N THR A 182 0.58 -25.86 13.43
CA THR A 182 -0.46 -25.46 12.49
C THR A 182 -1.52 -26.53 12.58
N GLU A 183 -2.74 -26.20 12.99
CA GLU A 183 -3.85 -27.15 12.97
C GLU A 183 -4.05 -27.66 11.53
N SER A 184 -3.40 -28.77 11.21
CA SER A 184 -3.80 -29.65 10.12
C SER A 184 -5.18 -30.13 10.51
N LYS A 185 -6.22 -29.68 9.80
CA LYS A 185 -7.54 -30.31 9.83
C LYS A 185 -7.39 -31.78 9.42
N GLU A 186 -7.13 -32.66 10.38
CA GLU A 186 -7.63 -34.03 10.33
C GLU A 186 -9.08 -33.96 10.79
N ILE A 187 -10.00 -33.88 9.83
CA ILE A 187 -11.38 -34.31 10.06
C ILE A 187 -11.52 -35.59 9.25
N ALA A 188 -11.60 -36.69 10.01
CA ALA A 188 -11.94 -38.03 9.59
C ALA A 188 -13.38 -38.12 9.05
#